data_AF-A0A7X5ED70-F1
#
_entry.id   AF-A0A7X5ED70-F1
#
_cell.length_a   1.000
_cell.length_b   1.000
_cell.length_c   1.000
_cell.angle_alpha   90.00
_cell.angle_beta   90.00
_cell.angle_gamma   90.00
#
_symmetry.space_group_name_H-M   'P 1'
#
loop_
_entity.id
_entity.type
_entity.pdbx_description
1 polymer ?
#
loop_
_entity_poly.entity_id
_entity_poly.type
_entity_poly.pdbx_seq_one_letter_code
_entity_poly.pdbx_strand_id
1 'polypeptide(L)'
;EEEYAEFSERVTLCKMSQAEFIRQALTKSRICPIITVSPVNDELLSAVGKLTAEYGKIGGNLNQIARCLNEYGAPYNALSQEVRAATAELAALKFEVLQKVGEAVGNVQTYQL
;
A
#
# COMPACT_ATOMS: atom_id res chain seq x y z
N GLU A 1 43.61 -42.33 21.84
CA GLU A 1 44.76 -42.70 22.69
C GLU A 1 45.61 -41.49 23.05
N GLU A 2 45.88 -40.59 22.11
CA GLU A 2 46.67 -39.37 22.32
C GLU A 2 46.09 -38.43 23.40
N GLU A 3 44.79 -38.12 23.36
CA GLU A 3 44.14 -37.30 24.41
C GLU A 3 44.19 -37.95 25.81
N TYR A 4 44.13 -39.29 25.87
CA TYR A 4 44.22 -40.00 27.14
C TYR A 4 45.65 -39.99 27.71
N ALA A 5 46.66 -40.09 26.83
CA ALA A 5 48.05 -39.96 27.22
C ALA A 5 48.36 -38.54 27.74
N GLU A 6 47.91 -37.50 27.02
CA GLU A 6 48.06 -36.09 27.43
C GLU A 6 47.35 -35.82 28.76
N PHE A 7 46.13 -36.36 28.93
CA PHE A 7 45.40 -36.26 30.18
C PHE A 7 46.13 -36.94 31.35
N SER A 8 46.65 -38.16 31.13
CA SER A 8 47.38 -38.92 32.15
C SER A 8 48.69 -38.22 32.56
N GLU A 9 49.40 -37.63 31.61
CA GLU A 9 50.59 -36.83 31.88
C GLU A 9 50.25 -35.59 32.73
N ARG A 10 49.14 -34.89 32.44
CA ARG A 10 48.68 -33.76 33.25
C ARG A 10 48.27 -34.18 34.67
N VAL A 11 47.60 -35.32 34.83
CA VAL A 11 47.22 -35.86 36.14
C VAL A 11 48.46 -36.20 36.98
N THR A 12 49.48 -36.81 36.38
CA THR A 12 50.73 -37.15 37.08
C THR A 12 51.52 -35.91 37.49
N LEU A 13 51.59 -34.88 36.63
CA LEU A 13 52.19 -33.58 36.95
C LEU A 13 51.50 -32.88 38.12
N CYS A 14 50.18 -33.01 38.22
CA CYS A 14 49.38 -32.42 39.29
C CYS A 14 49.41 -33.21 40.61
N LYS A 15 50.08 -34.38 40.66
CA LYS A 15 50.23 -35.23 41.87
C LYS A 15 48.93 -35.49 42.63
N MET A 16 47.84 -35.70 41.90
CA MET A 16 46.51 -35.94 42.46
C MET A 16 45.81 -37.10 41.74
N SER A 17 44.75 -37.64 42.34
CA SER A 17 43.98 -38.70 41.67
C SER A 17 43.26 -38.15 40.44
N GLN A 18 43.02 -39.01 39.44
CA GLN A 18 42.24 -38.66 38.25
C GLN A 18 40.86 -38.08 38.61
N ALA A 19 40.21 -38.61 39.64
CA ALA A 19 38.92 -38.13 40.13
C ALA A 19 39.02 -36.74 40.79
N GLU A 20 40.13 -36.43 41.45
CA GLU A 20 40.42 -35.09 42.00
C GLU A 20 40.57 -34.06 40.87
N PHE A 21 41.34 -34.45 39.84
CA PHE A 21 41.65 -33.59 38.70
C PHE A 21 40.40 -33.23 37.90
N ILE A 22 39.55 -34.22 37.61
CA ILE A 22 38.26 -33.99 36.92
C ILE A 22 37.34 -33.10 37.76
N ARG A 23 37.23 -33.33 39.07
CA ARG A 23 36.42 -32.49 39.95
C ARG A 23 36.91 -31.04 39.95
N GLN A 24 38.21 -30.81 40.09
CA GLN A 24 38.73 -29.44 40.04
C GLN A 24 38.56 -28.79 38.67
N ALA A 25 38.78 -29.52 37.58
CA ALA A 25 38.57 -29.02 36.23
C ALA A 25 37.12 -28.59 36.02
N LEU A 26 36.15 -29.40 36.46
CA LEU A 26 34.72 -29.08 36.35
C LEU A 26 34.30 -27.95 37.30
N THR A 27 34.73 -27.97 38.57
CA THR A 27 34.34 -26.96 39.56
C THR A 27 34.98 -25.60 39.30
N LYS A 28 36.20 -25.56 38.75
CA LYS A 28 36.90 -24.32 38.38
C LYS A 28 36.70 -23.93 36.91
N SER A 29 35.92 -24.72 36.14
CA SER A 29 35.58 -24.37 34.77
C SER A 29 34.75 -23.09 34.77
N ARG A 30 35.26 -22.08 34.07
CA ARG A 30 34.60 -20.80 33.95
C ARG A 30 33.46 -20.93 32.93
N ILE A 31 32.22 -20.82 33.40
CA ILE A 31 31.04 -20.75 32.54
C ILE A 31 30.94 -19.31 32.00
N CYS A 32 31.02 -19.15 30.68
CA CYS A 32 30.86 -17.87 29.99
C CYS A 32 29.49 -17.87 29.28
N PRO A 33 28.43 -17.31 29.91
CA PRO A 33 27.12 -17.22 29.25
C PRO A 33 27.20 -16.27 28.05
N ILE A 34 26.70 -16.72 26.90
CA ILE A 34 26.51 -15.88 25.71
C ILE A 34 25.04 -15.43 25.73
N ILE A 35 24.81 -14.13 25.94
CA ILE A 35 23.47 -13.54 25.89
C ILE A 35 23.26 -12.94 24.51
N THR A 36 22.37 -13.53 23.72
CA THR A 36 21.98 -13.02 22.41
C THR A 36 20.71 -12.20 22.56
N VAL A 37 20.80 -10.87 22.43
CA VAL A 37 19.64 -9.98 22.46
C VAL A 37 19.27 -9.65 21.01
N SER A 38 18.18 -10.20 20.50
CA SER A 38 17.66 -9.80 19.18
C SER A 38 17.11 -8.37 19.28
N PRO A 39 17.56 -7.42 18.45
CA PRO A 39 17.04 -6.06 18.45
C PRO A 39 15.65 -5.96 17.81
N VAL A 40 15.22 -7.01 17.09
CA VAL A 40 13.93 -7.03 16.40
C VAL A 40 12.96 -7.88 17.23
N ASN A 41 11.97 -7.21 17.81
CA ASN A 41 10.82 -7.86 18.38
C ASN A 41 9.88 -8.29 17.24
N ASP A 42 9.87 -9.57 16.91
CA ASP A 42 9.04 -10.15 15.84
C ASP A 42 7.56 -9.84 16.01
N GLU A 43 7.08 -9.71 17.24
CA GLU A 43 5.69 -9.35 17.54
C GLU A 43 5.39 -7.90 17.11
N LEU A 44 6.32 -6.99 17.37
CA LEU A 44 6.21 -5.58 16.99
C LEU A 44 6.32 -5.43 15.47
N LEU A 45 7.22 -6.19 14.83
CA LEU A 45 7.34 -6.22 13.37
C LEU A 45 6.06 -6.77 12.71
N SER A 46 5.46 -7.81 13.29
CA SER A 46 4.17 -8.35 12.83
C SER A 46 3.04 -7.33 12.97
N ALA A 47 2.97 -6.61 14.10
CA ALA A 47 1.96 -5.58 14.33
C ALA A 47 2.10 -4.42 13.32
N VAL A 48 3.33 -3.95 13.06
CA VAL A 48 3.61 -2.92 12.05
C VAL A 48 3.26 -3.42 10.64
N GLY A 49 3.56 -4.68 10.32
CA GLY A 49 3.19 -5.30 9.05
C GLY A 49 1.67 -5.32 8.82
N LYS A 50 0.89 -5.71 9.83
CA LYS A 50 -0.58 -5.68 9.78
C LYS A 50 -1.11 -4.26 9.55
N LEU A 51 -0.58 -3.30 10.30
CA LEU A 51 -0.97 -1.90 10.18
C LEU A 51 -0.66 -1.34 8.77
N THR A 52 0.50 -1.66 8.22
CA THR A 52 0.91 -1.26 6.87
C THR A 52 -0.04 -1.85 5.81
N ALA A 53 -0.47 -3.10 5.97
CA ALA A 53 -1.44 -3.72 5.07
C ALA A 53 -2.82 -3.04 5.11
N GLU A 54 -3.31 -2.66 6.30
CA GLU A 54 -4.57 -1.92 6.43
C GLU A 54 -4.48 -0.53 5.78
N TYR A 55 -3.37 0.19 5.98
CA TYR A 55 -3.15 1.45 5.27
C TYR A 55 -3.09 1.29 3.75
N GLY A 56 -2.52 0.18 3.26
CA GLY A 56 -2.54 -0.16 1.84
C GLY A 56 -3.96 -0.32 1.28
N LYS A 57 -4.86 -1.00 2.02
CA LYS A 57 -6.28 -1.12 1.64
C LYS A 57 -6.99 0.22 1.62
N ILE A 58 -6.77 1.05 2.63
CA ILE A 58 -7.34 2.41 2.71
C ILE A 58 -6.86 3.26 1.51
N GLY A 59 -5.57 3.24 1.22
CA GLY A 59 -5.00 3.96 0.06
C GLY A 59 -5.58 3.47 -1.27
N GLY A 60 -5.79 2.15 -1.43
CA GLY A 60 -6.45 1.57 -2.60
C GLY A 60 -7.88 2.09 -2.79
N ASN A 61 -8.67 2.11 -1.73
CA ASN A 61 -10.04 2.65 -1.75
C ASN A 61 -10.06 4.14 -2.10
N LEU A 62 -9.18 4.93 -1.48
CA LEU A 62 -9.05 6.35 -1.77
C LEU A 62 -8.68 6.61 -3.24
N ASN A 63 -7.81 5.79 -3.82
CA ASN A 63 -7.45 5.88 -5.24
C ASN A 63 -8.63 5.55 -6.17
N GLN A 64 -9.48 4.58 -5.81
CA GLN A 64 -10.71 4.29 -6.55
C GLN A 64 -11.69 5.47 -6.50
N ILE A 65 -11.87 6.07 -5.32
CA ILE A 65 -12.70 7.27 -5.15
C ILE A 65 -12.16 8.41 -6.01
N ALA A 66 -10.85 8.66 -5.99
CA ALA A 66 -10.23 9.69 -6.79
C ALA A 66 -10.47 9.48 -8.30
N ARG A 67 -10.35 8.24 -8.81
CA ARG A 67 -10.68 7.92 -10.21
C ARG A 67 -12.13 8.20 -10.54
N CYS A 68 -13.05 7.73 -9.69
CA CYS A 68 -14.48 7.97 -9.88
C CYS A 68 -14.80 9.47 -9.90
N LEU A 69 -14.19 10.26 -9.02
CA LEU A 69 -14.35 11.72 -8.99
C LEU A 69 -13.73 12.42 -10.20
N ASN A 70 -12.58 11.95 -10.70
CA ASN A 70 -11.95 12.50 -11.90
C ASN A 70 -12.78 12.25 -13.17
N GLU A 71 -13.47 11.11 -13.22
CA GLU A 71 -14.41 10.79 -14.30
C GLU A 71 -15.78 11.47 -14.11
N TYR A 72 -16.09 11.88 -12.88
CA TYR A 72 -17.34 12.54 -12.54
C TYR A 72 -17.46 13.88 -13.27
N GLY A 73 -18.52 14.04 -14.05
CA GLY A 73 -18.78 15.24 -14.84
C GLY A 73 -18.35 15.16 -16.30
N ALA A 74 -17.48 14.23 -16.70
CA ALA A 74 -17.14 14.04 -18.12
C ALA A 74 -18.37 13.66 -18.98
N PRO A 75 -19.24 12.72 -18.55
CA PRO A 75 -20.47 12.40 -19.29
C PRO A 75 -21.47 13.57 -19.32
N TYR A 76 -21.59 14.30 -18.20
CA TYR A 76 -22.49 15.45 -18.10
C TYR A 76 -22.05 16.62 -18.98
N ASN A 77 -20.74 16.85 -19.10
CA ASN A 77 -20.21 17.90 -19.96
C ASN A 77 -20.45 17.59 -21.44
N ALA A 78 -20.24 16.34 -21.85
CA ALA A 78 -20.54 15.89 -23.22
C ALA A 78 -22.05 16.02 -23.53
N LEU A 79 -22.91 15.48 -22.67
CA LEU A 79 -24.35 15.57 -22.82
C LEU A 79 -24.85 17.03 -22.82
N SER A 80 -24.29 17.89 -21.97
CA SER A 80 -24.63 19.33 -21.93
C SER A 80 -24.28 20.05 -23.24
N GLN A 81 -23.16 19.69 -23.88
CA GLN A 81 -22.81 20.23 -25.20
C GLN A 81 -23.79 19.76 -26.28
N GLU A 82 -24.14 18.47 -26.29
CA GLU A 82 -25.13 17.92 -27.23
C GLU A 82 -26.50 18.59 -27.08
N VAL A 83 -26.98 18.75 -25.84
CA VAL A 83 -28.26 19.42 -25.55
C VAL A 83 -28.24 20.88 -26.00
N ARG A 84 -27.14 21.61 -25.79
CA ARG A 84 -27.00 22.98 -26.28
C ARG A 84 -27.00 23.06 -27.79
N ALA A 85 -26.33 22.13 -28.48
CA ALA A 85 -26.34 22.05 -29.94
C ALA A 85 -27.75 21.79 -30.48
N ALA A 86 -28.45 20.78 -29.94
CA ALA A 86 -29.83 20.49 -30.32
C ALA A 86 -30.79 21.66 -30.06
N THR A 87 -30.58 22.40 -28.96
CA THR A 87 -31.38 23.59 -28.65
C THR A 87 -31.14 24.71 -29.67
N ALA A 88 -29.88 24.90 -30.11
CA ALA A 88 -29.54 25.87 -31.14
C ALA A 88 -30.13 25.50 -32.50
N GLU A 89 -30.08 24.22 -32.88
CA GLU A 89 -30.72 23.71 -34.10
C GLU A 89 -32.24 23.92 -34.07
N LEU A 90 -32.88 23.65 -32.94
CA LEU A 90 -34.31 23.88 -32.76
C LEU A 90 -34.68 25.37 -32.87
N ALA A 91 -33.84 26.26 -32.32
CA ALA A 91 -34.03 27.69 -32.44
C ALA A 91 -33.88 28.18 -33.90
N ALA A 92 -32.90 27.63 -34.64
CA ALA A 92 -32.74 27.91 -36.07
C ALA A 92 -33.94 27.43 -36.87
N LEU A 93 -34.43 26.21 -36.61
CA LEU A 93 -35.62 25.66 -37.25
C LEU A 93 -36.87 26.50 -36.94
N LYS A 94 -37.03 26.96 -35.69
CA LYS A 94 -38.12 27.88 -35.31
C LYS A 94 -38.07 29.15 -36.15
N PHE A 95 -36.89 29.74 -36.33
CA PHE A 95 -36.72 30.94 -37.14
C PHE A 95 -37.05 30.69 -38.62
N GLU A 96 -36.56 29.58 -39.19
CA GLU A 96 -36.86 29.19 -40.57
C GLU A 96 -38.36 28.98 -40.80
N VAL A 97 -39.04 28.30 -39.87
CA VAL A 97 -40.49 28.09 -39.94
C VAL A 97 -41.23 29.42 -39.86
N LEU A 98 -40.86 30.29 -38.92
CA LEU A 98 -41.48 31.62 -38.80
C LEU A 98 -41.31 32.40 -40.11
N GLN A 99 -40.10 32.45 -40.68
CA GLN A 99 -39.83 33.11 -41.95
C GLN A 99 -40.74 32.59 -43.07
N LYS A 100 -40.79 31.27 -43.29
CA LYS A 100 -41.62 30.67 -44.36
C LYS A 100 -43.11 30.94 -44.15
N VAL A 101 -43.59 30.90 -42.90
CA VAL A 101 -45.00 31.16 -42.58
C VAL A 101 -45.39 32.60 -42.89
N GLY A 102 -44.59 33.58 -42.48
CA GLY A 102 -44.98 34.96 -42.77
C GLY A 102 -44.78 35.35 -44.25
N GLU A 103 -43.85 34.70 -44.98
CA GLU A 103 -43.74 34.83 -46.44
C GLU A 103 -45.06 34.37 -47.09
N ALA A 104 -45.62 33.24 -46.63
CA ALA A 104 -46.90 32.72 -47.12
C ALA A 104 -48.11 33.58 -46.72
N VAL A 105 -48.08 34.23 -45.55
CA VAL A 105 -49.20 35.03 -45.01
C VAL A 105 -49.11 36.51 -45.42
N GLY A 106 -48.00 36.96 -46.01
CA GLY A 106 -47.82 38.32 -46.51
C GLY A 106 -47.53 39.38 -45.43
N ASN A 107 -47.09 38.96 -44.23
CA ASN A 107 -46.78 39.87 -43.12
C ASN A 107 -45.30 39.74 -42.69
N VAL A 108 -44.44 40.52 -43.36
CA VAL A 108 -42.97 40.49 -43.23
C VAL A 108 -42.47 40.98 -41.85
N GLN A 109 -43.34 41.57 -41.02
CA GLN A 109 -42.99 42.04 -39.67
C GLN A 109 -42.96 40.92 -38.60
N THR A 110 -43.30 39.68 -38.94
CA THR A 110 -43.47 38.59 -37.95
C THR A 110 -42.14 38.01 -37.40
N TYR A 111 -40.98 38.36 -37.98
CA TYR A 111 -39.66 37.76 -37.65
C TYR A 111 -38.62 38.75 -37.12
N GLN A 112 -39.01 40.00 -36.84
CA GLN A 112 -38.14 40.96 -36.16
C GLN A 112 -38.21 40.68 -34.66
N LEU A 113 -37.19 39.99 -34.14
CA LEU A 113 -36.91 39.82 -32.71
C LEU A 113 -35.87 40.85 -32.28
#